data_AF-A0A2V3ULX1-F1
#
_entry.id   AF-A0A2V3ULX1-F1
#
_cell.length_a   1.000
_cell.length_b   1.000
_cell.length_c   1.000
_cell.angle_alpha   90.00
_cell.angle_beta   90.00
_cell.angle_gamma   90.00
#
_symmetry.space_group_name_H-M   'P 1'
#
loop_
_entity.id
_entity.type
_entity.pdbx_description
1 polymer ?
#
loop_
_entity_poly.entity_id
_entity_poly.type
_entity_poly.pdbx_seq_one_letter_code
_entity_poly.pdbx_strand_id
1 'polypeptide(L)'
;MFLSRTLRAAALALPVFAAAASAGGCSSDVNPLKAAFTGADSRPVTAPDFVAGSRRSDADYMPVGESAPRRTIRARNAAGQSALEAELEGARNRNQAKGRAAEGAAKDAAKGLAPNPVQ
;
A
#
# COMPACT_ATOMS: atom_id res chain seq x y z
N MET A 1 -17.20 -37.53 -20.48
CA MET A 1 -17.45 -36.48 -19.47
C MET A 1 -16.21 -35.95 -18.73
N PHE A 2 -15.00 -36.47 -18.96
CA PHE A 2 -13.77 -36.02 -18.27
C PHE A 2 -12.98 -34.95 -19.02
N LEU A 3 -13.04 -34.92 -20.36
CA LEU A 3 -12.35 -33.91 -21.19
C LEU A 3 -12.85 -32.48 -21.00
N SER A 4 -14.14 -32.31 -20.69
CA SER A 4 -14.76 -30.99 -20.50
C SER A 4 -14.47 -30.37 -19.14
N ARG A 5 -14.09 -31.18 -18.14
CA ARG A 5 -13.73 -30.71 -16.79
C ARG A 5 -12.29 -30.20 -16.72
N THR A 6 -11.36 -30.84 -17.44
CA THR A 6 -9.97 -30.42 -17.52
C THR A 6 -9.80 -29.12 -18.31
N LEU A 7 -10.55 -28.95 -19.41
CA LEU A 7 -10.57 -27.72 -20.21
C LEU A 7 -11.15 -26.52 -19.44
N ARG A 8 -12.17 -26.73 -18.59
CA ARG A 8 -12.74 -25.67 -17.72
C ARG A 8 -11.79 -25.28 -16.58
N ALA A 9 -11.06 -26.23 -16.01
CA ALA A 9 -10.06 -25.95 -14.99
C ALA A 9 -8.87 -25.14 -15.56
N ALA A 10 -8.43 -25.47 -16.79
CA ALA A 10 -7.39 -24.71 -17.49
C ALA A 10 -7.84 -23.26 -17.82
N ALA A 11 -9.11 -23.07 -18.21
CA ALA A 11 -9.67 -21.76 -18.53
C ALA A 11 -9.77 -20.82 -17.31
N LEU A 12 -9.94 -21.36 -16.10
CA LEU A 12 -9.97 -20.59 -14.85
C LEU A 12 -8.57 -20.34 -14.25
N ALA A 13 -7.59 -21.18 -14.56
CA ALA A 13 -6.22 -21.01 -14.08
C ALA A 13 -5.47 -19.85 -14.77
N LEU A 14 -5.74 -19.63 -16.06
CA LEU A 14 -5.10 -18.58 -16.87
C LEU A 14 -5.28 -17.15 -16.33
N PRO A 15 -6.51 -16.69 -15.96
CA PRO A 15 -6.70 -15.34 -15.42
C PRO A 15 -6.12 -15.15 -14.02
N VAL A 16 -6.10 -16.20 -13.18
CA VAL A 16 -5.49 -16.15 -11.84
C VAL A 16 -3.98 -16.00 -11.93
N PHE A 17 -3.34 -16.69 -12.88
CA PHE A 17 -1.91 -16.54 -13.14
C PHE A 17 -1.57 -15.14 -13.70
N ALA A 18 -2.42 -14.61 -14.58
CA ALA A 18 -2.28 -13.25 -15.12
C ALA A 18 -2.45 -12.16 -14.04
N ALA A 19 -3.37 -12.35 -13.09
CA ALA A 19 -3.57 -11.42 -11.97
C ALA A 19 -2.41 -11.47 -10.95
N ALA A 20 -1.83 -12.64 -10.71
CA ALA A 20 -0.64 -12.77 -9.88
C ALA A 20 0.61 -12.12 -10.54
N ALA A 21 0.71 -12.19 -11.87
CA ALA A 21 1.79 -11.56 -12.62
C ALA A 21 1.69 -10.02 -12.63
N SER A 22 0.48 -9.44 -12.60
CA SER A 22 0.30 -7.98 -12.58
C SER A 22 0.51 -7.35 -11.20
N ALA A 23 0.31 -8.09 -10.11
CA ALA A 23 0.56 -7.63 -8.74
C ALA A 23 2.08 -7.54 -8.38
N GLY A 24 2.94 -8.20 -9.15
CA GLY A 24 4.39 -8.10 -9.04
C GLY A 24 4.97 -6.75 -9.48
N GLY A 25 4.19 -5.87 -10.10
CA GLY A 25 4.68 -4.54 -10.51
C GLY A 25 4.88 -3.55 -9.36
N CYS A 26 4.24 -3.78 -8.21
CA CYS A 26 4.23 -2.82 -7.09
C CYS A 26 5.44 -2.93 -6.16
N SER A 27 6.24 -3.98 -6.28
CA SER A 27 7.53 -4.09 -5.59
C SER A 27 8.65 -3.87 -6.60
N SER A 28 9.58 -2.96 -6.29
CA SER A 28 10.68 -2.62 -7.21
C SER A 28 11.55 -3.83 -7.59
N ASP A 29 11.49 -4.91 -6.81
CA ASP A 29 12.23 -6.16 -7.01
C ASP A 29 11.64 -7.08 -8.08
N VAL A 30 10.36 -6.91 -8.45
CA VAL A 30 9.63 -7.79 -9.40
C VAL A 30 9.09 -7.02 -10.60
N ASN A 31 9.47 -5.75 -10.77
CA ASN A 31 9.10 -4.93 -11.92
C ASN A 31 9.73 -5.52 -13.22
N PRO A 32 8.91 -6.07 -14.15
CA PRO A 32 9.42 -6.65 -15.40
C PRO A 32 10.08 -5.61 -16.32
N LEU A 33 9.80 -4.32 -16.12
CA LEU A 33 10.43 -3.23 -16.86
C LEU A 33 11.79 -2.83 -16.29
N LYS A 34 12.20 -3.32 -15.11
CA LYS A 34 13.49 -2.98 -14.51
C LYS A 34 14.66 -3.31 -15.46
N ALA A 35 14.63 -4.48 -16.09
CA ALA A 35 15.64 -4.89 -17.07
C ALA A 35 15.67 -4.00 -18.33
N ALA A 36 14.52 -3.44 -18.73
CA ALA A 36 14.41 -2.53 -19.86
C ALA A 36 14.94 -1.12 -19.53
N PHE A 37 14.80 -0.67 -18.28
CA PHE A 37 15.32 0.63 -17.82
C PHE A 37 16.77 0.58 -17.31
N THR A 38 17.32 -0.60 -17.05
CA THR A 38 18.77 -0.80 -16.85
C THR A 38 19.54 -1.00 -18.16
N GLY A 39 18.89 -0.72 -19.30
CA GLY A 39 19.38 -1.03 -20.64
C GLY A 39 20.82 -0.56 -20.92
N ALA A 40 21.59 -1.51 -21.45
CA ALA A 40 22.78 -1.53 -22.32
C ALA A 40 23.54 -0.26 -22.78
N ASP A 41 23.07 0.96 -22.51
CA ASP A 41 23.72 2.23 -22.84
C ASP A 41 23.74 3.17 -21.63
N SER A 42 24.04 2.66 -20.44
CA SER A 42 24.48 3.48 -19.31
C SER A 42 25.88 4.03 -19.59
N ARG A 43 26.03 4.81 -20.66
CA ARG A 43 27.24 5.60 -20.87
C ARG A 43 27.35 6.53 -19.66
N PRO A 44 28.51 6.58 -19.00
CA PRO A 44 28.70 7.52 -17.91
C PRO A 44 28.42 8.93 -18.44
N VAL A 45 27.25 9.47 -18.08
CA VAL A 45 26.88 10.84 -18.43
C VAL A 45 27.74 11.73 -17.55
N THR A 46 28.68 12.43 -18.17
CA THR A 46 29.50 13.42 -17.47
C THR A 46 28.55 14.48 -16.90
N ALA A 47 28.60 14.67 -15.59
CA ALA A 47 27.78 15.69 -14.95
C ALA A 47 28.18 17.09 -15.46
N PRO A 48 27.23 18.00 -15.71
CA PRO A 48 27.54 19.40 -16.01
C PRO A 48 28.38 20.05 -14.89
N ASP A 49 29.21 21.03 -15.23
CA ASP A 49 30.19 21.62 -14.30
C ASP A 49 29.56 22.19 -13.02
N PHE A 50 28.39 22.82 -13.12
CA PHE A 50 27.68 23.34 -11.95
C PHE A 50 27.18 22.23 -11.03
N VAL A 51 26.87 21.05 -11.57
CA VAL A 51 26.48 19.86 -10.78
C VAL A 51 27.71 19.25 -10.12
N ALA A 52 28.85 19.20 -10.82
CA ALA A 52 30.10 18.73 -10.24
C ALA A 52 30.58 19.65 -9.09
N GLY A 53 30.47 20.97 -9.26
CA GLY A 53 30.91 21.96 -8.26
C GLY A 53 29.94 22.19 -7.09
N SER A 54 28.66 21.86 -7.24
CA SER A 54 27.68 21.96 -6.13
C SER A 54 27.62 20.71 -5.25
N ARG A 55 28.13 19.57 -5.74
CA ARG A 55 28.17 18.33 -4.97
C ARG A 55 29.23 18.44 -3.89
N ARG A 56 28.80 18.32 -2.64
CA ARG A 56 29.66 18.16 -1.49
C ARG A 56 30.43 16.85 -1.60
N SER A 57 31.75 16.90 -1.51
CA SER A 57 32.63 15.71 -1.56
C SER A 57 32.53 14.84 -0.30
N ASP A 58 31.99 15.39 0.78
CA ASP A 58 31.85 14.79 2.11
C ASP A 58 30.42 14.32 2.43
N ALA A 59 29.53 14.35 1.44
CA ALA A 59 28.14 13.95 1.66
C ALA A 59 27.95 12.46 1.36
N ASP A 60 27.52 11.72 2.40
CA ASP A 60 27.01 10.35 2.29
C ASP A 60 25.66 10.37 1.55
N TYR A 61 25.70 10.52 0.22
CA TYR A 61 24.53 10.33 -0.61
C TYR A 61 24.33 8.83 -0.85
N MET A 62 23.12 8.33 -0.59
CA MET A 62 22.73 6.98 -0.99
C MET A 62 22.74 6.90 -2.53
N PRO A 63 23.52 6.01 -3.15
CA PRO A 63 23.67 5.96 -4.59
C PRO A 63 22.36 5.53 -5.28
N VAL A 64 22.09 6.14 -6.43
CA VAL A 64 20.90 5.83 -7.23
C VAL A 64 21.02 4.40 -7.75
N GLY A 65 20.04 3.56 -7.43
CA GLY A 65 20.02 2.15 -7.83
C GLY A 65 20.41 1.17 -6.73
N GLU A 66 20.91 1.64 -5.57
CA GLU A 66 21.05 0.77 -4.41
C GLU A 66 19.73 0.66 -3.65
N SER A 67 19.27 -0.59 -3.52
CA SER A 67 18.12 -0.92 -2.68
C SER A 67 18.48 -0.69 -1.22
N ALA A 68 17.61 0.01 -0.48
CA ALA A 68 17.76 0.14 0.95
C ALA A 68 17.91 -1.26 1.59
N PRO A 69 18.76 -1.44 2.62
CA PRO A 69 18.93 -2.71 3.29
C PRO A 69 17.57 -3.32 3.65
N ARG A 70 17.37 -4.61 3.34
CA ARG A 70 16.10 -5.28 3.63
C ARG A 70 15.80 -5.11 5.11
N ARG A 71 14.69 -4.43 5.41
CA ARG A 71 14.22 -4.27 6.78
C ARG A 71 14.14 -5.64 7.43
N THR A 72 14.68 -5.78 8.65
CA THR A 72 14.63 -7.00 9.47
C THR A 72 13.22 -7.27 10.03
N ILE A 73 12.18 -6.94 9.27
CA ILE A 73 10.79 -7.11 9.70
C ILE A 73 10.32 -8.47 9.20
N ARG A 74 10.13 -9.40 10.14
CA ARG A 74 9.46 -10.67 9.88
C ARG A 74 7.97 -10.41 9.62
N ALA A 75 7.39 -11.06 8.62
CA ALA A 75 5.94 -11.12 8.49
C ALA A 75 5.32 -11.70 9.78
N ARG A 76 4.20 -11.12 10.25
CA ARG A 76 3.47 -11.67 11.41
C ARG A 76 2.98 -13.08 11.06
N ASN A 77 3.16 -14.00 12.00
CA ASN A 77 2.59 -15.36 11.91
C ASN A 77 1.06 -15.31 12.00
N ALA A 78 0.38 -16.43 11.71
CA ALA A 78 -1.09 -16.50 11.69
C ALA A 78 -1.72 -16.03 13.01
N ALA A 79 -1.13 -16.38 14.15
CA ALA A 79 -1.59 -15.93 15.47
C ALA A 79 -1.45 -14.41 15.66
N GLY A 80 -0.36 -13.82 15.16
CA GLY A 80 -0.16 -12.37 15.19
C GLY A 80 -1.07 -11.61 14.23
N GLN A 81 -1.56 -12.25 13.17
CA GLN A 81 -2.56 -11.68 12.27
C GLN A 81 -3.95 -11.69 12.91
N SER A 82 -4.37 -12.80 13.51
CA SER A 82 -5.67 -12.89 14.19
C SER A 82 -5.76 -11.97 15.42
N ALA A 83 -4.66 -11.82 16.17
CA ALA A 83 -4.59 -10.88 17.28
C ALA A 83 -4.78 -9.42 16.80
N LEU A 84 -4.15 -9.05 15.67
CA LEU A 84 -4.29 -7.72 15.09
C LEU A 84 -5.72 -7.48 14.57
N GLU A 85 -6.33 -8.48 13.94
CA GLU A 85 -7.72 -8.41 13.48
C GLU A 85 -8.68 -8.17 14.65
N ALA A 86 -8.53 -8.91 15.75
CA ALA A 86 -9.34 -8.73 16.94
C ALA A 86 -9.16 -7.33 17.56
N GLU A 87 -7.94 -6.80 17.57
CA GLU A 87 -7.66 -5.45 18.05
C GLU A 87 -8.36 -4.39 17.19
N LEU A 88 -8.28 -4.52 15.87
CA LEU A 88 -8.88 -3.59 14.91
C LEU A 88 -10.41 -3.62 14.98
N GLU A 89 -11.02 -4.80 15.04
CA GLU A 89 -12.48 -4.92 15.18
C GLU A 89 -12.95 -4.36 16.54
N GLY A 90 -12.20 -4.61 17.61
CA GLY A 90 -12.46 -4.00 18.92
C GLY A 90 -12.38 -2.48 18.88
N ALA A 91 -11.39 -1.91 18.19
CA ALA A 91 -11.25 -0.46 18.02
C ALA A 91 -12.40 0.13 17.20
N ARG A 92 -12.79 -0.53 16.11
CA ARG A 92 -13.96 -0.15 15.30
C ARG A 92 -15.22 -0.10 16.17
N ASN A 93 -15.50 -1.14 16.93
CA ASN A 93 -16.71 -1.23 17.76
C ASN A 93 -16.76 -0.10 18.80
N ARG A 94 -15.63 0.20 19.46
CA ARG A 94 -15.53 1.34 20.39
C ARG A 94 -15.81 2.67 19.70
N ASN A 95 -15.26 2.88 18.51
CA ASN A 95 -15.46 4.12 17.76
C ASN A 95 -16.90 4.27 17.29
N GLN A 96 -17.54 3.19 16.82
CA GLN A 96 -18.95 3.21 16.43
C GLN A 96 -19.86 3.51 17.63
N ALA A 97 -19.59 2.90 18.79
CA ALA A 97 -20.36 3.18 20.01
C ALA A 97 -20.25 4.66 20.42
N LYS A 98 -19.03 5.22 20.40
CA LYS A 98 -18.81 6.65 20.68
C LYS A 98 -19.51 7.55 19.66
N GLY A 99 -19.47 7.20 18.37
CA GLY A 99 -20.16 7.94 17.32
C GLY A 99 -21.67 7.98 17.53
N ARG A 100 -22.28 6.81 17.81
CA ARG A 100 -23.72 6.73 18.12
C ARG A 100 -24.11 7.52 19.38
N ALA A 101 -23.27 7.49 20.41
CA ALA A 101 -23.50 8.28 21.63
C ALA A 101 -23.44 9.79 21.35
N ALA A 102 -22.47 10.24 20.55
CA ALA A 102 -22.36 11.64 20.13
C ALA A 102 -23.55 12.07 19.26
N GLU A 103 -24.00 11.24 18.33
CA GLU A 103 -25.20 11.50 17.52
C GLU A 103 -26.46 11.62 18.39
N GLY A 104 -26.63 10.75 19.39
CA GLY A 104 -27.72 10.83 20.35
C GLY A 104 -27.71 12.15 21.11
N ALA A 105 -26.57 12.48 21.71
CA ALA A 105 -26.38 13.73 22.45
C ALA A 105 -26.65 14.97 21.58
N ALA A 106 -26.21 14.96 20.32
CA ALA A 106 -26.46 16.07 19.39
C ALA A 106 -27.95 16.22 19.05
N LYS A 107 -28.67 15.11 18.85
CA LYS A 107 -30.13 15.13 18.60
C LYS A 107 -30.89 15.66 19.81
N ASP A 108 -30.48 15.28 21.02
CA ASP A 108 -31.11 15.77 22.24
C ASP A 108 -30.82 17.25 22.49
N ALA A 109 -29.60 17.70 22.23
CA ALA A 109 -29.25 19.13 22.26
C ALA A 109 -30.05 19.94 21.23
N ALA A 110 -30.24 19.42 20.02
CA ALA A 110 -31.01 20.10 18.97
C ALA A 110 -32.49 20.28 19.33
N LYS A 111 -33.11 19.34 20.05
CA LYS A 111 -34.49 19.48 20.54
C LYS A 111 -34.65 20.61 21.56
N GLY A 112 -33.61 20.87 22.35
CA GLY A 112 -33.58 21.98 23.32
C GLY A 112 -33.39 23.36 22.69
N LEU A 113 -33.08 23.43 21.39
CA LEU A 113 -32.76 24.65 20.65
C LEU A 113 -33.88 25.12 19.72
N ALA A 114 -35.14 24.75 20.00
CA ALA A 114 -36.28 25.19 19.20
C ALA A 114 -36.25 26.72 19.01
N PRO A 115 -36.31 27.22 17.76
CA PRO A 115 -36.19 28.66 17.51
C PRO A 115 -37.36 29.40 18.15
N ASN A 116 -37.08 30.50 18.86
CA ASN A 116 -38.12 31.42 19.30
C ASN A 116 -38.87 31.92 18.06
N PRO A 117 -40.22 31.90 18.05
CA PRO A 117 -40.97 32.48 16.95
C PRO A 117 -40.64 33.96 16.87
N VAL A 118 -40.13 34.38 15.72
CA VAL A 118 -39.93 35.80 15.40
C VAL A 118 -41.33 36.42 15.32
N GLN A 119 -41.62 37.36 16.24
CA GLN A 119 -42.86 38.15 16.25
C GLN A 119 -42.86 39.19 15.13
#